data_AF-A0A1E7EQD4-F1
#
_entry.id   AF-A0A1E7EQD4-F1
#
_cell.length_a   1.000
_cell.length_b   1.000
_cell.length_c   1.000
_cell.angle_alpha   90.00
_cell.angle_beta   90.00
_cell.angle_gamma   90.00
#
_symmetry.space_group_name_H-M   'P 1'
#
loop_
_entity.id
_entity.type
_entity.pdbx_description
1 polymer ?
#
loop_
_entity_poly.entity_id
_entity_poly.type
_entity_poly.pdbx_seq_one_letter_code
_entity_poly.pdbx_strand_id
1 'polypeptide(L)'
;MGPESLELNEKVNMDPDLWLQGPDQIRDLDSITRLYCVESILTLLATGRNSRQFMTVHQTYIVLKKCDAIEENEVVSDRIGECITLLRRDPDINIQEGGTSSTNENDTNENDTNEDDEDDIDIIDTIVKGPTSSTQIKLNIDYEDEDFDQVD
;
A
#
# COMPACT_ATOMS: atom_id res chain seq x y z
N MET A 1 -6.65 4.57 22.63
CA MET A 1 -5.73 5.52 21.96
C MET A 1 -6.45 6.03 20.73
N GLY A 2 -6.53 7.35 20.53
CA GLY A 2 -7.17 7.94 19.34
C GLY A 2 -6.22 8.01 18.14
N PRO A 3 -6.68 8.53 16.99
CA PRO A 3 -5.86 8.61 15.78
C PRO A 3 -4.61 9.45 16.02
N GLU A 4 -3.50 8.99 15.48
CA GLU A 4 -2.22 9.69 15.57
C GLU A 4 -2.32 11.04 14.87
N SER A 5 -1.85 12.11 15.52
CA SER A 5 -1.82 13.43 14.90
C SER A 5 -0.89 13.41 13.67
N LEU A 6 -1.47 13.63 12.49
CA LEU A 6 -0.77 13.75 11.22
C LEU A 6 -0.69 15.21 10.77
N GLU A 7 0.51 15.66 10.39
CA GLU A 7 0.72 16.94 9.75
C GLU A 7 0.19 16.92 8.29
N LEU A 8 -0.02 18.10 7.70
CA LEU A 8 -0.61 18.18 6.35
C LEU A 8 0.27 17.53 5.27
N ASN A 9 1.58 17.67 5.39
CA ASN A 9 2.58 17.07 4.51
C ASN A 9 2.64 15.53 4.65
N GLU A 10 2.44 15.00 5.85
CA GLU A 10 2.40 13.55 6.13
C GLU A 10 1.18 12.87 5.51
N LYS A 11 0.09 13.62 5.32
CA LYS A 11 -1.12 13.13 4.65
C LYS A 11 -0.97 13.04 3.13
N VAL A 12 -0.01 13.78 2.56
CA VAL A 12 0.25 13.76 1.11
C VAL A 12 0.76 12.38 0.72
N ASN A 13 0.07 11.74 -0.22
CA ASN A 13 0.30 10.35 -0.70
C ASN A 13 -0.08 9.23 0.28
N MET A 14 -0.61 9.56 1.46
CA MET A 14 -1.22 8.57 2.36
C MET A 14 -2.64 8.27 1.90
N ASP A 15 -3.06 7.00 2.00
CA ASP A 15 -4.44 6.60 1.72
C ASP A 15 -5.41 7.46 2.57
N PRO A 16 -6.38 8.17 1.95
CA PRO A 16 -7.37 8.97 2.65
C PRO A 16 -8.09 8.21 3.78
N ASP A 17 -8.32 6.92 3.61
CA ASP A 17 -9.00 6.10 4.61
C ASP A 17 -8.19 5.94 5.90
N LEU A 18 -6.87 6.19 5.88
CA LEU A 18 -6.01 6.14 7.06
C LEU A 18 -6.06 7.39 7.93
N TRP A 19 -6.45 8.55 7.37
CA TRP A 19 -6.39 9.84 8.06
C TRP A 19 -7.69 10.65 8.03
N LEU A 20 -8.70 10.20 7.27
CA LEU A 20 -10.06 10.74 7.31
C LEU A 20 -10.95 10.06 8.35
N GLN A 21 -10.47 9.01 9.01
CA GLN A 21 -11.19 8.40 10.11
C GLN A 21 -11.29 9.38 11.29
N GLY A 22 -12.45 9.38 11.94
CA GLY A 22 -12.74 10.27 13.05
C GLY A 22 -11.91 9.97 14.31
N PRO A 23 -12.07 10.77 15.37
CA PRO A 23 -11.32 10.64 16.63
C PRO A 23 -11.49 9.28 17.34
N ASP A 24 -12.46 8.48 16.91
CA ASP A 24 -12.76 7.16 17.45
C ASP A 24 -11.94 6.03 16.80
N GLN A 25 -11.09 6.35 15.83
CA GLN A 25 -10.17 5.37 15.25
C GLN A 25 -9.23 4.83 16.32
N ILE A 26 -9.26 3.52 16.50
CA ILE A 26 -8.37 2.77 17.39
C ILE A 26 -7.58 1.76 16.57
N ARG A 27 -6.35 1.49 16.99
CA ARG A 27 -5.58 0.35 16.47
C ARG A 27 -6.21 -0.96 16.94
N ASP A 28 -5.85 -2.04 16.26
CA ASP A 28 -6.22 -3.38 16.70
C ASP A 28 -5.72 -3.63 18.13
N LEU A 29 -6.58 -4.18 18.99
CA LEU A 29 -6.27 -4.44 20.39
C LEU A 29 -5.38 -5.69 20.55
N ASP A 30 -5.49 -6.65 19.63
CA ASP A 30 -4.74 -7.90 19.69
C ASP A 30 -3.31 -7.71 19.15
N SER A 31 -2.33 -8.00 20.01
CA SER A 31 -0.92 -7.87 19.64
C SER A 31 -0.49 -8.88 18.59
N ILE A 32 -1.13 -10.06 18.52
CA ILE A 32 -0.82 -11.07 17.51
C ILE A 32 -1.25 -10.58 16.12
N THR A 33 -2.44 -10.01 16.02
CA THR A 33 -2.94 -9.40 14.77
C THR A 33 -2.04 -8.26 14.32
N ARG A 34 -1.67 -7.33 15.23
CA ARG A 34 -0.72 -6.26 14.92
C ARG A 34 0.63 -6.81 14.44
N LEU A 35 1.15 -7.84 15.10
CA LEU A 35 2.40 -8.50 14.71
C LEU A 35 2.32 -9.04 13.28
N TYR A 36 1.25 -9.76 12.92
CA TYR A 36 1.09 -10.29 11.56
C TYR A 36 0.94 -9.20 10.51
N CYS A 37 0.29 -8.07 10.83
CA CYS A 37 0.26 -6.91 9.94
C CYS A 37 1.67 -6.38 9.69
N VAL A 38 2.48 -6.21 10.74
CA VAL A 38 3.86 -5.72 10.62
C VAL A 38 4.75 -6.72 9.87
N GLU A 39 4.64 -8.01 10.14
CA GLU A 39 5.38 -9.07 9.42
C GLU A 39 5.02 -9.12 7.93
N SER A 40 3.76 -8.86 7.58
CA SER A 40 3.33 -8.75 6.18
C SER A 40 4.01 -7.56 5.49
N ILE A 41 4.09 -6.42 6.17
CA ILE A 41 4.83 -5.23 5.68
C ILE A 41 6.32 -5.55 5.53
N LEU A 42 6.93 -6.18 6.54
CA LEU A 42 8.34 -6.57 6.52
C LEU A 42 8.65 -7.47 5.32
N THR A 43 7.79 -8.45 5.05
CA THR A 43 7.89 -9.35 3.89
C THR A 43 7.84 -8.60 2.57
N LEU A 44 6.92 -7.63 2.43
CA LEU A 44 6.84 -6.78 1.25
C LEU A 44 8.12 -5.95 1.08
N LEU A 45 8.63 -5.33 2.15
CA LEU A 45 9.86 -4.53 2.10
C LEU A 45 11.11 -5.37 1.77
N ALA A 46 11.14 -6.62 2.23
CA ALA A 46 12.21 -7.58 1.94
C ALA A 46 12.20 -8.06 0.49
N THR A 47 11.06 -7.98 -0.22
CA THR A 47 10.90 -8.50 -1.59
C THR A 47 11.81 -7.80 -2.60
N GLY A 48 12.02 -6.48 -2.48
CA GLY A 48 12.89 -5.76 -3.42
C GLY A 48 12.80 -4.24 -3.35
N ARG A 49 13.63 -3.58 -4.15
CA ARG A 49 13.72 -2.10 -4.18
C ARG A 49 12.42 -1.44 -4.61
N ASN A 50 11.76 -1.96 -5.65
CA ASN A 50 10.50 -1.39 -6.15
C ASN A 50 9.41 -1.39 -5.07
N SER A 51 9.33 -2.46 -4.27
CA SER A 51 8.41 -2.54 -3.13
C SER A 51 8.73 -1.49 -2.08
N ARG A 52 10.01 -1.34 -1.69
CA ARG A 52 10.41 -0.29 -0.74
C ARG A 52 10.11 1.11 -1.27
N GLN A 53 10.34 1.37 -2.55
CA GLN A 53 10.01 2.66 -3.17
C GLN A 53 8.51 2.93 -3.15
N PHE A 54 7.70 1.94 -3.53
CA PHE A 54 6.23 2.03 -3.45
C PHE A 54 5.77 2.35 -2.02
N MET A 55 6.24 1.58 -1.03
CA MET A 55 5.87 1.77 0.37
C MET A 55 6.31 3.13 0.91
N THR A 56 7.48 3.65 0.51
CA THR A 56 7.92 5.00 0.90
C THR A 56 7.04 6.09 0.29
N VAL A 57 6.70 5.99 -1.00
CA VAL A 57 5.80 6.96 -1.66
C VAL A 57 4.47 7.05 -0.93
N HIS A 58 3.95 5.92 -0.42
CA HIS A 58 2.70 5.84 0.32
C HIS A 58 2.81 6.13 1.83
N GLN A 59 3.86 6.82 2.27
CA GLN A 59 4.04 7.27 3.67
C GLN A 59 4.09 6.14 4.71
N THR A 60 4.42 4.90 4.30
CA THR A 60 4.52 3.75 5.23
C THR A 60 5.49 4.03 6.37
N TYR A 61 6.60 4.71 6.08
CA TYR A 61 7.58 5.11 7.10
C TYR A 61 6.96 5.94 8.24
N ILE A 62 6.11 6.91 7.89
CA ILE A 62 5.44 7.78 8.86
C ILE A 62 4.48 6.98 9.74
N VAL A 63 3.67 6.11 9.10
CA VAL A 63 2.75 5.21 9.82
C VAL A 63 3.53 4.34 10.80
N LEU A 64 4.59 3.67 10.35
CA LEU A 64 5.40 2.80 11.20
C LEU A 64 6.07 3.56 12.35
N LYS A 65 6.61 4.76 12.10
CA LYS A 65 7.25 5.59 13.13
C LYS A 65 6.27 6.00 14.24
N LYS A 66 5.04 6.36 13.88
CA LYS A 66 4.01 6.69 14.86
C LYS A 66 3.42 5.43 15.51
N CYS A 67 3.37 4.31 14.78
CA CYS A 67 3.11 2.98 15.33
C CYS A 67 4.03 2.65 16.50
N ASP A 68 5.34 2.73 16.25
CA ASP A 68 6.39 2.42 17.20
C ASP A 68 6.34 3.29 18.46
N ALA A 69 6.11 4.60 18.29
CA ALA A 69 6.15 5.58 19.38
C ALA A 69 5.16 5.32 20.53
N ILE A 70 4.12 4.52 20.31
CA ILE A 70 3.11 4.18 21.32
C ILE A 70 2.85 2.66 21.44
N GLU A 71 3.64 1.83 20.73
CA GLU A 71 3.50 0.38 20.84
C GLU A 71 4.10 -0.11 22.16
N GLU A 72 3.30 -0.85 22.94
CA GLU A 72 3.73 -1.36 24.24
C GLU A 72 4.33 -2.77 24.14
N ASN A 73 4.04 -3.50 23.06
CA ASN A 73 4.57 -4.84 22.85
C ASN A 73 5.96 -4.80 22.20
N GLU A 74 6.99 -5.18 22.95
CA GLU A 74 8.39 -5.17 22.50
C GLU A 74 8.60 -5.97 21.20
N VAL A 75 7.94 -7.13 21.05
CA VAL A 75 8.08 -7.96 19.84
C VAL A 75 7.52 -7.24 18.61
N VAL A 76 6.40 -6.53 18.76
CA VAL A 76 5.82 -5.75 17.66
C VAL A 76 6.72 -4.55 17.34
N SER A 77 7.20 -3.83 18.37
CA SER A 77 8.11 -2.68 18.21
C SER A 77 9.42 -3.08 17.52
N ASP A 78 10.03 -4.21 17.90
CA ASP A 78 11.23 -4.74 17.25
C ASP A 78 11.01 -4.97 15.74
N ARG A 79 9.86 -5.56 15.37
CA ARG A 79 9.51 -5.79 13.96
C ARG A 79 9.25 -4.50 13.20
N ILE A 80 8.66 -3.49 13.85
CA ILE A 80 8.52 -2.16 13.27
C ILE A 80 9.91 -1.54 13.02
N GLY A 81 10.84 -1.68 13.96
CA GLY A 81 12.23 -1.22 13.83
C GLY A 81 12.98 -1.85 12.64
N GLU A 82 12.77 -3.15 12.40
CA GLU A 82 13.28 -3.83 11.21
C GLU A 82 12.73 -3.23 9.91
N CYS A 83 11.42 -2.98 9.85
CA CYS A 83 10.77 -2.34 8.70
C CYS A 83 11.36 -0.94 8.42
N ILE A 84 11.52 -0.13 9.47
CA ILE A 84 12.10 1.21 9.38
C ILE A 84 13.53 1.16 8.84
N THR A 85 14.32 0.18 9.30
CA THR A 85 15.70 -0.01 8.84
C THR A 85 15.75 -0.35 7.35
N LEU A 86 14.83 -1.21 6.88
CA LEU A 86 14.74 -1.54 5.45
C LEU A 86 14.35 -0.33 4.60
N LEU A 87 13.37 0.47 5.04
CA LEU A 87 12.94 1.66 4.32
C LEU A 87 14.08 2.66 4.16
N ARG A 88 14.92 2.83 5.19
CA ARG A 88 16.10 3.73 5.19
C ARG A 88 17.31 3.21 4.41
N ARG A 89 17.29 1.96 3.96
CA ARG A 89 18.47 1.31 3.36
C ARG A 89 18.86 1.89 1.99
N ASP A 90 17.89 2.39 1.24
CA ASP A 90 18.12 2.83 -0.14
C ASP A 90 18.28 4.36 -0.20
N PRO A 91 19.48 4.89 -0.46
CA PRO A 91 19.78 6.33 -0.35
C PRO A 91 19.08 7.20 -1.40
N ASP A 92 18.66 6.61 -2.52
CA ASP A 92 17.93 7.34 -3.58
C ASP A 92 16.42 7.42 -3.31
N ILE A 93 15.92 6.68 -2.31
CA ILE A 93 14.53 6.74 -1.91
C ILE A 93 14.38 7.96 -0.98
N ASN A 94 13.77 9.02 -1.48
CA ASN A 94 13.54 10.24 -0.72
C ASN A 94 12.49 9.99 0.36
N ILE A 95 12.93 9.60 1.56
CA ILE A 95 12.09 9.56 2.75
C ILE A 95 11.92 11.01 3.19
N GLN A 96 10.79 11.62 2.83
CA GLN A 96 10.48 12.98 3.26
C GLN A 96 10.14 12.97 4.77
N GLU A 97 11.17 13.12 5.60
CA GLU A 97 10.98 13.48 7.01
C GLU A 97 10.68 14.98 7.09
N GLY A 98 9.41 15.34 6.94
CA GLY A 98 8.98 16.73 6.97
C GLY A 98 9.12 17.41 5.61
N GLY A 99 7.97 17.76 5.04
CA GLY A 99 7.83 18.25 3.68
C GLY A 99 8.79 19.37 3.30
N THR A 100 9.57 19.12 2.25
CA THR A 100 9.79 20.06 1.15
C THR A 100 10.04 19.23 -0.10
N SER A 101 9.04 19.21 -0.98
CA SER A 101 9.18 18.70 -2.34
C SER A 101 10.06 19.67 -3.13
N SER A 102 11.35 19.36 -3.25
CA SER A 102 12.19 19.94 -4.29
C SER A 102 11.89 19.20 -5.59
N THR A 103 10.91 19.69 -6.34
CA THR A 103 10.75 19.36 -7.75
C THR A 103 11.97 19.91 -8.48
N ASN A 104 12.90 19.06 -8.88
CA ASN A 104 13.92 19.43 -9.86
C ASN A 104 13.26 19.44 -11.23
N GLU A 105 12.77 20.60 -11.64
CA GLU A 105 12.51 20.90 -13.05
C GLU A 105 13.87 21.14 -13.73
N ASN A 106 14.38 20.12 -14.41
CA ASN A 106 15.42 20.28 -15.41
C ASN A 106 15.06 19.37 -16.57
N ASP A 107 14.41 19.92 -17.60
CA ASP A 107 14.50 19.40 -18.96
C ASP A 107 14.56 20.57 -19.93
N THR A 108 15.78 20.87 -20.37
CA THR A 108 16.05 21.58 -21.62
C THR A 108 16.58 20.53 -22.58
N ASN A 109 15.84 20.19 -23.64
CA ASN A 109 16.42 20.10 -24.98
C ASN A 109 15.34 19.97 -26.06
N GLU A 110 15.30 20.95 -26.97
CA GLU A 110 14.78 20.76 -28.32
C GLU A 110 15.74 19.86 -29.11
N ASN A 111 15.21 18.85 -29.81
CA ASN A 111 15.71 18.43 -31.13
C ASN A 111 14.77 17.42 -31.80
N ASP A 112 14.05 17.97 -32.78
CA ASP A 112 13.67 17.49 -34.12
C ASP A 112 13.83 16.00 -34.54
N THR A 113 12.74 15.52 -35.15
CA THR A 113 12.57 14.48 -36.21
C THR A 113 13.13 13.06 -36.01
N ASN A 114 12.24 12.06 -36.03
CA ASN A 114 11.95 11.24 -37.23
C ASN A 114 10.72 10.33 -37.01
N GLU A 115 9.90 10.21 -38.03
CA GLU A 115 8.84 9.21 -38.21
C GLU A 115 9.48 7.81 -38.37
N ASP A 116 8.89 6.80 -37.73
CA ASP A 116 8.53 5.49 -38.31
C ASP A 116 8.24 4.45 -37.19
N ASP A 117 6.96 4.06 -37.12
CA ASP A 117 6.37 2.77 -36.74
C ASP A 117 7.01 1.90 -35.62
N GLU A 118 6.39 1.89 -34.43
CA GLU A 118 5.97 0.65 -33.73
C GLU A 118 4.71 0.94 -32.88
N ASP A 119 3.63 0.17 -33.10
CA ASP A 119 2.39 0.20 -32.31
C ASP A 119 2.64 -0.36 -30.89
N ASP A 120 3.13 0.48 -29.98
CA ASP A 120 3.21 0.16 -28.56
C ASP A 120 1.85 0.32 -27.89
N ILE A 121 1.37 -0.79 -27.32
CA ILE A 121 0.08 -0.90 -26.62
C ILE A 121 0.13 -0.10 -25.32
N ASP A 122 -0.67 0.97 -25.24
CA ASP A 122 -0.91 1.75 -24.02
C ASP A 122 -1.61 0.91 -22.94
N ILE A 123 -0.83 0.28 -22.04
CA ILE A 123 -1.33 -0.41 -20.84
C ILE A 123 -1.99 0.58 -19.84
N ILE A 124 -1.82 1.89 -20.05
CA ILE A 124 -2.15 2.93 -19.07
C ILE A 124 -3.66 3.24 -19.03
N ASP A 125 -4.44 3.02 -20.10
CA ASP A 125 -5.88 3.33 -20.11
C ASP A 125 -6.78 2.26 -19.46
N THR A 126 -6.24 1.07 -19.13
CA THR A 126 -7.03 -0.03 -18.53
C THR A 126 -7.17 0.09 -17.01
N ILE A 127 -6.28 0.84 -16.33
CA ILE A 127 -6.31 0.94 -14.86
C ILE A 127 -7.32 2.00 -14.37
N VAL A 128 -7.64 3.00 -15.19
CA VAL A 128 -8.51 4.14 -14.80
C VAL A 128 -10.00 3.88 -15.05
N LYS A 129 -10.35 2.90 -15.89
CA LYS A 129 -11.75 2.46 -16.08
C LYS A 129 -11.95 1.16 -15.31
N GLY A 130 -12.64 1.23 -14.17
CA GLY A 130 -12.95 0.07 -13.33
C GLY A 130 -13.54 -1.11 -14.12
N PRO A 131 -13.48 -2.33 -13.57
CA PRO A 131 -13.79 -3.56 -14.30
C PRO A 131 -15.25 -3.54 -14.78
N THR A 132 -15.45 -3.26 -16.07
CA THR A 132 -16.73 -3.45 -16.77
C THR A 132 -16.64 -4.70 -17.63
N SER A 133 -16.56 -5.87 -16.99
CA SER A 133 -17.06 -7.09 -17.61
C SER A 133 -17.26 -8.17 -16.56
N SER A 134 -18.52 -8.48 -16.27
CA SER A 134 -18.90 -9.67 -15.51
C SER A 134 -18.60 -10.91 -16.34
N THR A 135 -17.38 -11.43 -16.24
CA THR A 135 -17.09 -12.79 -16.69
C THR A 135 -17.80 -13.73 -15.75
N GLN A 136 -18.93 -14.30 -16.20
CA GLN A 136 -19.59 -15.37 -15.47
C GLN A 136 -18.68 -16.59 -15.46
N ILE A 137 -18.09 -16.87 -14.30
CA ILE A 137 -17.46 -18.15 -14.01
C ILE A 137 -18.59 -19.18 -13.94
N LYS A 138 -18.72 -20.05 -14.94
CA LYS A 138 -19.57 -21.24 -14.84
C LYS A 138 -18.95 -22.15 -13.79
N LEU A 139 -19.51 -22.15 -12.58
CA LEU A 139 -19.29 -23.22 -11.62
C LEU A 139 -20.05 -24.44 -12.15
N ASN A 140 -19.33 -25.43 -12.66
CA ASN A 140 -19.88 -26.76 -12.92
C ASN A 140 -20.08 -27.42 -11.55
N ILE A 141 -21.25 -27.21 -10.95
CA ILE A 141 -21.70 -27.92 -9.76
C ILE A 141 -22.61 -29.03 -10.28
N ASP A 142 -22.08 -30.25 -10.35
CA ASP A 142 -22.89 -31.44 -10.56
C ASP A 142 -23.70 -31.67 -9.28
N TYR A 143 -24.95 -31.24 -9.30
CA TYR A 143 -25.93 -31.61 -8.28
C TYR A 143 -26.37 -33.04 -8.57
N GLU A 144 -25.94 -33.99 -7.74
CA GLU A 144 -26.61 -35.28 -7.65
C GLU A 144 -27.98 -35.04 -6.99
N ASP A 145 -29.05 -35.33 -7.73
CA ASP A 145 -30.43 -35.27 -7.25
C ASP A 145 -30.61 -36.33 -6.16
N GLU A 146 -30.49 -35.96 -4.89
CA GLU A 146 -31.00 -36.78 -3.78
C GLU A 146 -32.53 -36.63 -3.74
N ASP A 147 -33.21 -37.69 -4.19
CA ASP A 147 -34.67 -37.87 -4.16
C ASP A 147 -35.23 -37.62 -2.74
N PHE A 148 -35.85 -36.45 -2.56
CA PHE A 148 -36.64 -36.14 -1.38
C PHE A 148 -38.03 -36.75 -1.56
N ASP A 149 -38.16 -38.03 -1.19
CA ASP A 149 -39.45 -38.71 -1.12
C ASP A 149 -40.41 -37.94 -0.19
N GLN A 150 -41.57 -37.57 -0.74
CA GLN A 150 -42.69 -36.98 -0.03
C GLN A 150 -43.18 -37.96 1.03
N VAL A 151 -43.28 -37.49 2.27
CA VAL A 151 -43.97 -38.20 3.34
C VAL A 151 -45.35 -37.55 3.50
N ASP A 152 -46.39 -38.34 3.20
CA ASP A 152 -47.81 -38.04 3.41
C ASP A 152 -48.16 -37.79 4.89
#